data_AF-A0A9E1WBS3-F1
#
_entry.id   AF-A0A9E1WBS3-F1
#
_cell.length_a   1.000
_cell.length_b   1.000
_cell.length_c   1.000
_cell.angle_alpha   90.00
_cell.angle_beta   90.00
_cell.angle_gamma   90.00
#
_symmetry.space_group_name_H-M   'P 1'
#
loop_
_entity.id
_entity.type
_entity.pdbx_description
1 polymer ?
#
loop_
_entity_poly.entity_id
_entity_poly.type
_entity_poly.pdbx_seq_one_letter_code
_entity_poly.pdbx_strand_id
1 'polypeptide(L)'
;MLTLLRTLTGLAGLGSLIIGAMWWYQPETAAGLLGASLLDGTGRTAQIGDSAAFTIGVGVLLIWGAIGQRAVFVLIGGCLIGLVAPGRILSATLHGGAVTTPEVVVEGVIFLIALMTWFAINRRRY
;
A
#
# COMPACT_ATOMS: atom_id res chain seq x y z
N MET A 1 -20.67 2.07 11.07
CA MET A 1 -19.92 2.43 9.84
C MET A 1 -18.47 2.83 10.12
N LEU A 2 -18.18 3.83 10.98
CA LEU A 2 -16.79 4.25 11.24
C LEU A 2 -15.89 3.12 11.77
N THR A 3 -16.38 2.30 12.72
CA THR A 3 -15.59 1.17 13.26
C THR A 3 -15.19 0.20 12.16
N LEU A 4 -16.13 -0.19 11.29
CA LEU A 4 -15.86 -1.07 10.15
C LEU A 4 -14.78 -0.49 9.23
N LEU A 5 -14.92 0.78 8.83
CA LEU A 5 -13.96 1.46 7.95
C LEU A 5 -12.55 1.49 8.57
N ARG A 6 -12.45 1.81 9.85
CA ARG A 6 -11.17 1.78 10.58
C ARG A 6 -10.58 0.37 10.68
N THR A 7 -11.41 -0.65 10.91
CA THR A 7 -10.97 -2.05 10.92
C THR A 7 -10.42 -2.45 9.56
N LEU A 8 -11.13 -2.14 8.46
CA LEU A 8 -10.67 -2.44 7.11
C LEU A 8 -9.36 -1.71 6.77
N THR A 9 -9.25 -0.42 7.11
CA THR A 9 -8.01 0.34 6.95
C THR A 9 -6.85 -0.26 7.76
N GLY A 10 -7.11 -0.68 9.00
CA GLY A 10 -6.11 -1.34 9.84
C GLY A 10 -5.66 -2.69 9.27
N LEU A 11 -6.58 -3.49 8.74
CA LEU A 11 -6.27 -4.76 8.08
C LEU A 11 -5.44 -4.55 6.80
N ALA A 12 -5.78 -3.55 5.98
CA ALA A 12 -4.97 -3.18 4.83
C ALA A 12 -3.55 -2.80 5.24
N GLY A 13 -3.42 -1.96 6.28
CA GLY A 13 -2.11 -1.59 6.82
C GLY A 13 -1.32 -2.76 7.39
N LEU A 14 -2.00 -3.71 8.05
CA LEU A 14 -1.36 -4.94 8.54
C LEU A 14 -0.86 -5.82 7.39
N GLY A 15 -1.66 -5.97 6.34
CA GLY A 15 -1.22 -6.66 5.12
C GLY A 15 0.02 -6.02 4.52
N SER A 16 0.06 -4.69 4.44
CA SER A 16 1.25 -3.96 3.97
C SER A 16 2.47 -4.17 4.87
N LEU A 17 2.33 -4.20 6.20
CA LEU A 17 3.43 -4.51 7.11
C LEU A 17 3.96 -5.94 6.91
N ILE A 18 3.06 -6.90 6.73
CA ILE A 18 3.44 -8.31 6.49
C ILE A 18 4.24 -8.41 5.18
N ILE A 19 3.76 -7.80 4.09
CA ILE A 19 4.49 -7.75 2.82
C ILE A 19 5.84 -7.07 2.98
N GLY A 20 5.90 -5.97 3.73
CA GLY A 20 7.15 -5.27 4.00
C GLY A 20 8.17 -6.08 4.78
N ALA A 21 7.73 -6.85 5.78
CA ALA A 21 8.58 -7.82 6.45
C ALA A 21 9.00 -8.95 5.51
N MET A 22 8.10 -9.45 4.64
CA MET A 22 8.44 -10.45 3.64
C MET A 22 9.51 -9.94 2.67
N TRP A 23 9.54 -8.66 2.31
CA TRP A 23 10.65 -8.14 1.51
C TRP A 23 12.02 -8.35 2.17
N TRP A 24 12.13 -8.26 3.49
CA TRP A 24 13.39 -8.50 4.20
C TRP A 24 13.73 -9.98 4.40
N TYR A 25 12.73 -10.85 4.59
CA TYR A 25 12.95 -12.25 4.97
C TYR A 25 12.68 -13.27 3.86
N GLN A 26 11.80 -12.96 2.92
CA GLN A 26 11.32 -13.81 1.82
C GLN A 26 11.01 -12.97 0.55
N PRO A 27 12.04 -12.33 -0.06
CA PRO A 27 11.84 -11.32 -1.10
C PRO A 27 11.22 -11.89 -2.39
N GLU A 28 11.49 -13.14 -2.76
CA GLU A 28 10.88 -13.80 -3.91
C GLU A 28 9.36 -13.91 -3.75
N THR A 29 8.90 -14.29 -2.56
CA THR A 29 7.47 -14.37 -2.23
C THR A 29 6.83 -12.97 -2.28
N ALA A 30 7.49 -11.97 -1.70
CA ALA A 30 6.99 -10.60 -1.68
C ALA A 30 6.87 -10.00 -3.10
N ALA A 31 7.87 -10.22 -3.95
CA ALA A 31 7.83 -9.79 -5.35
C ALA A 31 6.67 -10.47 -6.10
N GLY A 32 6.50 -11.77 -5.93
CA GLY A 32 5.43 -12.54 -6.58
C GLY A 32 4.02 -12.08 -6.19
N LEU A 33 3.80 -11.73 -4.92
CA LEU A 33 2.53 -11.16 -4.45
C LEU A 33 2.19 -9.80 -5.07
N LEU A 34 3.20 -9.10 -5.60
CA LEU A 34 3.06 -7.79 -6.24
C LEU A 34 3.16 -7.88 -7.78
N GLY A 35 3.08 -9.09 -8.33
CA GLY A 35 3.18 -9.35 -9.77
C GLY A 35 4.56 -9.02 -10.36
N ALA A 36 5.60 -8.99 -9.53
CA ALA A 36 6.96 -8.66 -9.92
C ALA A 36 7.87 -9.89 -9.86
N SER A 37 8.89 -9.92 -10.71
CA SER A 37 10.05 -10.78 -10.51
C SER A 37 11.01 -10.14 -9.53
N LEU A 38 11.69 -10.96 -8.72
CA LEU A 38 12.83 -10.48 -7.95
C LEU A 38 13.98 -10.14 -8.90
N LEU A 39 14.53 -8.94 -8.75
CA LEU A 39 15.66 -8.47 -9.56
C LEU A 39 16.98 -9.12 -9.13
N ASP A 40 18.02 -8.95 -9.94
CA ASP A 40 19.37 -9.43 -9.69
C ASP A 40 20.37 -8.31 -9.43
N GLY A 41 21.52 -8.68 -8.86
CA GLY A 41 22.63 -7.77 -8.59
C GLY A 41 22.22 -6.58 -7.73
N THR A 42 22.60 -5.37 -8.16
CA THR A 42 22.26 -4.11 -7.46
C THR A 42 20.76 -3.80 -7.48
N GLY A 43 20.05 -4.25 -8.52
CA GLY A 43 18.60 -4.11 -8.62
C GLY A 43 17.87 -4.86 -7.52
N ARG A 44 18.39 -6.03 -7.09
CA ARG A 44 17.84 -6.80 -5.98
C ARG A 44 17.82 -6.02 -4.68
N THR A 45 18.97 -5.46 -4.30
CA THR A 45 19.12 -4.72 -3.05
C THR A 45 18.25 -3.46 -3.04
N ALA A 46 18.20 -2.73 -4.17
CA ALA A 46 17.33 -1.55 -4.31
C ALA A 46 15.85 -1.95 -4.20
N GLN A 47 15.41 -2.95 -4.95
CA GLN A 47 14.03 -3.41 -4.94
C GLN A 47 13.59 -3.85 -3.54
N ILE A 48 14.41 -4.64 -2.84
CA ILE A 48 14.11 -5.08 -1.47
C ILE A 48 14.02 -3.90 -0.53
N GLY A 49 15.01 -3.01 -0.53
CA GLY A 49 15.08 -1.87 0.37
C GLY A 49 13.90 -0.91 0.17
N ASP A 50 13.69 -0.48 -1.08
CA ASP A 50 12.66 0.50 -1.44
C ASP A 50 11.26 -0.07 -1.22
N SER A 51 11.01 -1.32 -1.62
CA SER A 51 9.69 -1.94 -1.49
C SER A 51 9.34 -2.23 -0.03
N ALA A 52 10.31 -2.69 0.78
CA ALA A 52 10.12 -2.86 2.21
C ALA A 52 9.83 -1.53 2.90
N ALA A 53 10.66 -0.51 2.66
CA ALA A 53 10.48 0.81 3.28
C ALA A 53 9.11 1.42 2.94
N PHE A 54 8.71 1.35 1.67
CA PHE A 54 7.41 1.82 1.21
C PHE A 54 6.26 1.07 1.89
N THR A 55 6.24 -0.25 1.80
CA THR A 55 5.12 -1.07 2.32
C THR A 55 5.02 -1.02 3.84
N ILE A 56 6.15 -0.99 4.55
CA ILE A 56 6.18 -0.80 6.01
C ILE A 56 5.66 0.59 6.37
N GLY A 57 6.17 1.63 5.71
CA GLY A 57 5.77 3.02 5.97
C GLY A 57 4.27 3.24 5.78
N VAL A 58 3.71 2.74 4.67
CA VAL A 58 2.27 2.73 4.42
C VAL A 58 1.53 1.98 5.53
N GLY A 59 1.99 0.77 5.88
CA GLY A 59 1.36 -0.05 6.89
C GLY A 59 1.26 0.64 8.24
N VAL A 60 2.36 1.26 8.69
CA VAL A 60 2.41 2.07 9.92
C VAL A 60 1.43 3.23 9.85
N LEU A 61 1.42 4.01 8.75
CA LEU A 61 0.55 5.17 8.60
C LEU A 61 -0.94 4.80 8.65
N LEU A 62 -1.33 3.72 7.95
CA LEU A 62 -2.72 3.26 7.92
C LEU A 62 -3.16 2.73 9.29
N ILE A 63 -2.36 1.89 9.94
CA ILE A 63 -2.69 1.35 11.27
C ILE A 63 -2.75 2.46 12.31
N TRP A 64 -1.73 3.32 12.37
CA TRP A 64 -1.68 4.40 13.35
C TRP A 64 -2.82 5.40 13.12
N GLY A 65 -3.08 5.75 11.86
CA GLY A 65 -4.20 6.59 11.46
C GLY A 65 -5.54 5.99 11.89
N ALA A 66 -5.74 4.69 11.65
CA ALA A 66 -6.96 3.99 12.00
C ALA A 66 -7.15 3.87 13.53
N ILE A 67 -6.15 3.41 14.28
CA ILE A 67 -6.24 3.24 15.74
C ILE A 67 -6.42 4.59 16.43
N GLY A 68 -5.58 5.56 16.08
CA GLY A 68 -5.56 6.88 16.70
C GLY A 68 -6.62 7.86 16.18
N GLN A 69 -7.45 7.45 15.22
CA GLN A 69 -8.38 8.34 14.51
C GLN A 69 -7.69 9.60 13.96
N ARG A 70 -6.46 9.45 13.47
CA ARG A 70 -5.67 10.53 12.88
C ARG A 70 -5.89 10.50 11.37
N ALA A 71 -6.96 11.19 10.93
CA ALA A 71 -7.40 11.17 9.54
C ALA A 71 -6.27 11.45 8.54
N VAL A 72 -5.40 12.43 8.83
CA VAL A 72 -4.27 12.80 7.96
C VAL A 72 -3.34 11.62 7.68
N PHE A 73 -3.02 10.77 8.66
CA PHE A 73 -2.17 9.60 8.44
C PHE A 73 -2.85 8.53 7.57
N VAL A 74 -4.16 8.33 7.74
CA VAL A 74 -4.93 7.44 6.86
C VAL A 74 -4.89 7.94 5.42
N LEU A 75 -5.08 9.25 5.21
CA LEU A 75 -5.06 9.84 3.87
C LEU A 75 -3.67 9.73 3.23
N ILE A 76 -2.59 10.06 3.95
CA ILE A 76 -1.22 9.96 3.43
C ILE A 76 -0.91 8.51 3.04
N GLY A 77 -1.16 7.53 3.92
CA GLY A 77 -0.92 6.12 3.62
C GLY A 77 -1.77 5.62 2.43
N GLY A 78 -3.03 6.06 2.36
CA GLY A 78 -3.92 5.75 1.25
C GLY A 78 -3.41 6.32 -0.08
N CYS A 79 -3.02 7.59 -0.11
CA CYS A 79 -2.49 8.24 -1.30
C CYS A 79 -1.20 7.57 -1.80
N LEU A 80 -0.30 7.16 -0.89
CA LEU A 80 0.92 6.45 -1.27
C LEU A 80 0.61 5.15 -2.03
N ILE A 81 -0.30 4.30 -1.53
CA ILE A 81 -0.75 3.11 -2.27
C ILE A 81 -1.49 3.50 -3.55
N GLY A 82 -2.38 4.50 -3.49
CA GLY A 82 -3.15 4.94 -4.64
C GLY A 82 -2.30 5.45 -5.81
N LEU A 83 -1.08 5.95 -5.54
CA LEU A 83 -0.11 6.37 -6.57
C LEU A 83 0.60 5.20 -7.26
N VAL A 84 0.57 3.99 -6.70
CA VAL A 84 1.19 2.82 -7.33
C VAL A 84 0.45 2.42 -8.60
N ALA A 85 -0.89 2.45 -8.57
CA ALA A 85 -1.74 2.11 -9.72
C ALA A 85 -1.43 2.96 -10.98
N PRO A 86 -1.44 4.30 -10.95
CA PRO A 86 -1.02 5.10 -12.09
C PRO A 86 0.46 4.87 -12.45
N GLY A 87 1.34 4.64 -11.46
CA GLY A 87 2.74 4.30 -11.73
C GLY A 87 2.90 3.02 -12.56
N ARG A 88 2.14 1.96 -12.23
CA ARG A 88 2.11 0.69 -12.98
C ARG A 88 1.56 0.89 -14.40
N ILE A 89 0.47 1.64 -14.54
CA ILE A 89 -0.12 1.95 -15.85
C ILE A 89 0.88 2.72 -16.71
N LEU A 90 1.50 3.78 -16.18
CA LEU A 90 2.50 4.57 -16.90
C LEU A 90 3.74 3.73 -17.27
N SER A 91 4.20 2.86 -16.38
CA SER A 91 5.29 1.91 -16.68
C SER A 91 4.94 0.99 -17.85
N ALA A 92 3.72 0.42 -17.84
CA ALA A 92 3.26 -0.44 -18.91
C ALA A 92 3.13 0.29 -20.25
N THR A 93 2.58 1.51 -20.25
CA THR A 93 2.33 2.26 -21.48
C THR A 93 3.57 2.96 -22.04
N LEU A 94 4.51 3.40 -21.19
CA LEU A 94 5.64 4.25 -21.60
C LEU A 94 6.98 3.52 -21.60
N HIS A 95 7.12 2.44 -20.82
CA HIS A 95 8.40 1.75 -20.61
C HIS A 95 8.33 0.25 -20.94
N GLY A 96 7.22 -0.22 -21.52
CA GLY A 96 7.07 -1.61 -21.97
C GLY A 96 6.84 -2.62 -20.84
N GLY A 97 6.43 -2.15 -19.66
CA GLY A 97 6.05 -3.03 -18.54
C GLY A 97 4.77 -3.86 -18.82
N ALA A 98 4.58 -4.93 -18.07
CA ALA A 98 3.32 -5.69 -18.10
C ALA A 98 2.26 -5.02 -17.22
N VAL A 99 0.99 -5.07 -17.66
CA VAL A 99 -0.13 -4.60 -16.84
C VAL A 99 -0.46 -5.64 -15.76
N THR A 100 -0.26 -5.27 -14.50
CA THR A 100 -0.58 -6.07 -13.32
C THR A 100 -1.98 -5.70 -12.82
N THR A 101 -3.01 -6.13 -13.57
CA THR A 101 -4.41 -5.72 -13.35
C THR A 101 -4.92 -6.08 -11.94
N PRO A 102 -4.69 -7.31 -11.41
CA PRO A 102 -5.13 -7.65 -10.05
C PRO A 102 -4.59 -6.70 -8.98
N GLU A 103 -3.33 -6.32 -9.08
CA GLU A 103 -2.61 -5.47 -8.14
C GLU A 103 -3.15 -4.03 -8.20
N VAL A 104 -3.37 -3.50 -9.40
CA VAL A 104 -3.98 -2.17 -9.62
C VAL A 104 -5.36 -2.08 -8.97
N VAL A 105 -6.17 -3.14 -9.06
CA VAL A 105 -7.49 -3.20 -8.43
C VAL A 105 -7.36 -3.16 -6.91
N VAL A 106 -6.46 -3.96 -6.33
CA VAL A 106 -6.22 -4.00 -4.88
C VAL A 106 -5.76 -2.64 -4.36
N GLU A 107 -4.81 -2.01 -5.05
CA GLU A 107 -4.30 -0.66 -4.73
C GLU A 107 -5.44 0.37 -4.73
N GLY A 108 -6.30 0.34 -5.76
CA GLY A 108 -7.49 1.20 -5.85
C GLY A 108 -8.48 0.97 -4.72
N VAL A 109 -8.76 -0.28 -4.36
CA VAL A 109 -9.67 -0.63 -3.25
C VAL A 109 -9.12 -0.12 -1.92
N ILE A 110 -7.83 -0.33 -1.64
CA ILE A 110 -7.20 0.17 -0.41
C ILE A 110 -7.25 1.69 -0.34
N PHE A 111 -6.97 2.38 -1.45
CA PHE A 111 -7.07 3.84 -1.53
C PHE A 111 -8.50 4.32 -1.24
N LEU A 112 -9.51 3.71 -1.85
CA LEU A 112 -10.92 4.07 -1.61
C LEU A 112 -11.33 3.84 -0.15
N ILE A 113 -10.92 2.72 0.45
CA ILE A 113 -11.15 2.45 1.87
C ILE A 113 -10.51 3.52 2.74
N ALA A 114 -9.24 3.87 2.49
CA ALA A 114 -8.54 4.92 3.22
C ALA A 114 -9.24 6.29 3.08
N LEU A 115 -9.67 6.64 1.86
CA LEU A 115 -10.38 7.88 1.58
C LEU A 115 -11.72 7.96 2.34
N MET A 116 -12.51 6.87 2.30
CA MET A 116 -13.76 6.78 3.05
C MET A 116 -13.52 6.86 4.57
N THR A 117 -12.48 6.20 5.09
CA THR A 117 -12.10 6.27 6.50
C THR A 117 -11.71 7.69 6.90
N TRP A 118 -10.93 8.39 6.09
CA TRP A 118 -10.56 9.79 6.30
C TRP A 118 -11.80 10.70 6.38
N PHE A 119 -12.72 10.60 5.42
CA PHE A 119 -13.98 11.35 5.43
C PHE A 119 -14.80 11.05 6.70
N ALA A 120 -14.92 9.78 7.08
CA ALA A 120 -15.70 9.36 8.23
C ALA A 120 -15.11 9.82 9.58
N ILE A 121 -13.78 9.88 9.71
CA ILE A 121 -13.12 10.44 10.90
C ILE A 121 -13.37 11.95 10.99
N ASN A 122 -13.19 12.68 9.89
CA ASN A 122 -13.35 14.14 9.90
C ASN A 122 -14.79 14.58 10.13
N ARG A 123 -15.79 13.84 9.64
CA ARG A 123 -17.21 14.10 9.92
C ARG A 123 -17.62 13.93 11.38
N ARG A 124 -16.80 13.30 12.23
CA ARG A 124 -17.07 13.21 13.68
C ARG A 124 -16.41 14.33 14.49
N ARG A 125 -15.51 15.11 13.88
CA ARG A 125 -14.85 16.25 14.54
C ARG A 125 -15.69 17.53 14.49
N TYR A 126 -16.72 17.55 13.65
CA TYR A 126 -17.71 18.62 13.51
C TYR A 126 -19.10 18.06 13.80
#